data_AF-R6IAC4-F1
#
_entry.id   AF-R6IAC4-F1
#
_cell.length_a   1.000
_cell.length_b   1.000
_cell.length_c   1.000
_cell.angle_alpha   90.00
_cell.angle_beta   90.00
_cell.angle_gamma   90.00
#
_symmetry.space_group_name_H-M   'P 1'
#
loop_
_entity.id
_entity.type
_entity.pdbx_description
1 polymer ?
#
loop_
_entity_poly.entity_id
_entity_poly.type
_entity_poly.pdbx_seq_one_letter_code
_entity_poly.pdbx_strand_id
1 'polypeptide(L)'
;MRWLTPIILIVVLLTAACGHDPGGKDKIAVIDWDKAFSAHPKQTVLKQGEAELQKLLRYREEQAEIAKTQIAGLTRLQQLKQNSKANFLDAGFQTQMYAAEAKERKKLLDAYDAAVKEADAALAEQEKELEDAYQLKILNLRLRLEAIKMRPAEREVVQNELNQVQSEREQQRQQILAEKNKIIGAKMEPLVAETQARLKQHAEQLQQEMQGDMSGVLSKDQSDLAKVPEALTKAMAAIDKQADKLQESNEKLRAGIRNDIESNVIKLAHERQYTIVFHSVKVNIKADDITDDVVKALQNMK
;
A
#
# COMPACT_ATOMS: atom_id res chain seq x y z
N MET A 1 56.10 85.77 -76.01
CA MET A 1 56.33 86.45 -74.71
C MET A 1 55.20 86.03 -73.78
N ARG A 2 55.46 85.09 -72.85
CA ARG A 2 55.50 85.35 -71.39
C ARG A 2 54.08 85.65 -70.85
N TRP A 3 53.33 84.78 -70.18
CA TRP A 3 53.62 83.89 -69.03
C TRP A 3 52.49 82.82 -68.95
N LEU A 4 52.68 81.50 -68.81
CA LEU A 4 53.30 80.71 -67.73
C LEU A 4 52.82 81.09 -66.31
N THR A 5 51.59 80.67 -65.96
CA THR A 5 51.08 80.30 -64.59
C THR A 5 49.54 80.24 -64.62
N PRO A 6 48.91 79.05 -64.77
CA PRO A 6 48.26 78.47 -63.58
C PRO A 6 48.21 76.91 -63.55
N ILE A 7 49.10 76.20 -64.25
CA ILE A 7 49.07 74.70 -64.29
C ILE A 7 49.83 74.06 -63.10
N ILE A 8 50.57 74.83 -62.30
CA ILE A 8 51.39 74.35 -61.18
C ILE A 8 50.61 74.29 -59.84
N LEU A 9 49.34 74.71 -59.80
CA LEU A 9 48.52 74.69 -58.57
C LEU A 9 47.53 73.51 -58.47
N ILE A 10 47.44 72.67 -59.50
CA ILE A 10 46.60 71.46 -59.50
C ILE A 10 47.44 70.17 -59.33
N VAL A 11 48.76 70.23 -59.52
CA VAL A 11 49.66 69.06 -59.42
C VAL A 11 50.28 68.87 -58.02
N VAL A 12 50.17 69.84 -57.12
CA VAL A 12 50.65 69.72 -55.72
C VAL A 12 49.55 69.29 -54.73
N LEU A 13 48.27 69.28 -55.13
CA LEU A 13 47.19 68.69 -54.33
C LEU A 13 46.96 67.19 -54.59
N LEU A 14 47.77 66.56 -55.46
CA LEU A 14 47.68 65.15 -55.85
C LEU A 14 48.80 64.27 -55.27
N THR A 15 49.51 64.73 -54.22
CA THR A 15 50.54 63.94 -53.51
C THR A 15 50.40 63.94 -51.98
N ALA A 16 49.18 64.07 -51.47
CA ALA A 16 48.87 63.82 -50.05
C ALA A 16 47.54 63.05 -49.88
N ALA A 17 47.41 61.90 -50.55
CA ALA A 17 46.56 60.77 -50.16
C ALA A 17 46.66 59.62 -51.19
N CYS A 18 47.88 59.17 -51.49
CA CYS A 18 48.07 57.78 -51.92
C CYS A 18 48.31 56.96 -50.66
N GLY A 19 47.34 56.14 -50.27
CA GLY A 19 47.46 55.26 -49.12
C GLY A 19 46.15 54.95 -48.40
N HIS A 20 45.11 54.54 -49.12
CA HIS A 20 44.09 53.68 -48.51
C HIS A 20 43.64 52.65 -49.54
N ASP A 21 44.38 51.56 -49.58
CA ASP A 21 43.94 50.31 -50.16
C ASP A 21 42.80 49.78 -49.26
N PRO A 22 41.54 49.66 -49.74
CA PRO A 22 40.49 48.99 -48.99
C PRO A 22 40.59 47.46 -49.14
N GLY A 23 41.68 46.95 -49.71
CA GLY A 23 42.02 45.54 -49.81
C GLY A 23 42.81 45.04 -48.61
N GLY A 24 42.29 45.21 -47.39
CA GLY A 24 42.76 44.41 -46.27
C GLY A 24 42.47 42.95 -46.60
N LYS A 25 43.50 42.15 -46.89
CA LYS A 25 43.35 40.69 -47.00
C LYS A 25 42.79 40.22 -45.65
N ASP A 26 41.49 39.93 -45.58
CA ASP A 26 40.88 39.42 -44.37
C ASP A 26 41.61 38.14 -43.98
N LYS A 27 42.46 38.24 -42.95
CA LYS A 27 43.14 37.08 -42.40
C LYS A 27 42.13 36.36 -41.53
N ILE A 28 41.74 35.17 -41.98
CA ILE A 28 40.80 34.31 -41.27
C ILE A 28 41.61 33.23 -40.59
N ALA A 29 41.28 32.94 -39.32
CA ALA A 29 41.85 31.82 -38.60
C ALA A 29 40.79 30.77 -38.24
N VAL A 30 41.23 29.55 -38.00
CA VAL A 30 40.39 28.47 -37.49
C VAL A 30 41.02 27.88 -36.24
N ILE A 31 40.17 27.54 -35.27
CA ILE A 31 40.52 26.76 -34.09
C ILE A 31 39.68 25.49 -34.03
N ASP A 32 40.32 24.35 -33.75
CA ASP A 32 39.64 23.15 -33.29
C ASP A 32 39.31 23.32 -31.80
N TRP A 33 38.04 23.63 -31.54
CA TRP A 33 37.54 23.89 -30.19
C TRP A 33 37.64 22.65 -29.30
N ASP A 34 37.38 21.46 -29.83
CA ASP A 34 37.39 20.22 -29.06
C ASP A 34 38.83 19.86 -28.67
N LYS A 35 39.80 20.09 -29.57
CA LYS A 35 41.23 19.92 -29.27
C LYS A 35 41.70 20.94 -28.23
N ALA A 36 41.31 22.20 -28.32
CA ALA A 36 41.67 23.22 -27.32
C ALA A 36 41.02 22.97 -25.95
N PHE A 37 39.75 22.55 -25.93
CA PHE A 37 39.01 22.20 -24.72
C PHE A 37 39.58 20.95 -24.05
N SER A 38 39.94 19.93 -24.84
CA SER A 38 40.53 18.70 -24.31
C SER A 38 41.96 18.89 -23.77
N ALA A 39 42.71 19.85 -24.29
CA ALA A 39 44.08 20.16 -23.85
C ALA A 39 44.15 21.11 -22.64
N HIS A 40 43.01 21.65 -22.19
CA HIS A 40 42.98 22.60 -21.07
C HIS A 40 43.38 21.94 -19.73
N PRO A 41 44.22 22.56 -18.88
CA PRO A 41 44.69 21.95 -17.64
C PRO A 41 43.57 21.58 -16.65
N LYS A 42 42.49 22.38 -16.60
CA LYS A 42 41.30 22.10 -15.76
C LYS A 42 40.38 20.99 -16.31
N GLN A 43 40.63 20.47 -17.52
CA GLN A 43 39.78 19.47 -18.16
C GLN A 43 39.75 18.14 -17.38
N THR A 44 40.87 17.76 -16.77
CA THR A 44 40.96 16.56 -15.93
C THR A 44 40.05 16.65 -14.71
N VAL A 45 40.02 17.83 -14.06
CA VAL A 45 39.16 18.10 -12.90
C VAL A 45 37.69 18.06 -13.31
N LEU A 46 37.35 18.61 -14.48
CA LEU A 46 35.98 18.54 -15.01
C LEU A 46 35.53 17.09 -15.26
N LYS A 47 36.36 16.28 -15.93
CA LYS A 47 36.04 14.86 -16.17
C LYS A 47 35.87 14.08 -14.86
N GLN A 48 36.69 14.36 -13.86
CA GLN A 48 36.55 13.76 -12.53
C GLN A 48 35.24 14.17 -11.85
N GLY A 49 34.90 15.46 -11.88
CA GLY A 49 33.64 15.96 -11.31
C GLY A 49 32.39 15.43 -12.01
N GLU A 50 32.43 15.23 -13.33
CA GLU A 50 31.33 14.60 -14.09
C GLU A 50 31.17 13.12 -13.77
N ALA A 51 32.27 12.39 -13.60
CA ALA A 51 32.24 11.00 -13.18
C ALA A 51 31.72 10.84 -11.74
N GLU A 52 32.09 11.75 -10.84
CA GLU A 52 31.59 11.77 -9.46
C GLU A 52 30.08 12.08 -9.42
N LEU A 53 29.61 13.05 -10.22
CA LEU A 53 28.19 13.34 -10.37
C LEU A 53 27.41 12.12 -10.88
N GLN A 54 27.88 11.46 -11.94
CA GLN A 54 27.23 10.25 -12.47
C GLN A 54 27.16 9.12 -11.42
N LYS A 55 28.25 8.92 -10.66
CA LYS A 55 28.27 7.93 -9.58
C LYS A 55 27.24 8.24 -8.51
N LEU A 56 27.11 9.51 -8.14
CA LEU A 56 26.18 9.97 -7.11
C LEU A 56 24.71 9.85 -7.56
N LEU A 57 24.42 10.14 -8.82
CA LEU A 57 23.08 9.95 -9.41
C LEU A 57 22.70 8.46 -9.47
N ARG A 58 23.61 7.58 -9.89
CA ARG A 58 23.37 6.12 -9.88
C ARG A 58 23.11 5.61 -8.47
N TYR A 59 23.92 6.03 -7.50
CA TYR A 59 23.72 5.67 -6.09
C TYR A 59 22.34 6.12 -5.59
N ARG A 60 21.89 7.32 -5.99
CA ARG A 60 20.57 7.85 -5.65
C ARG A 60 19.44 6.98 -6.22
N GLU A 61 19.54 6.58 -7.49
CA GLU A 61 18.56 5.69 -8.13
C GLU A 61 18.52 4.30 -7.48
N GLU A 62 19.69 3.71 -7.22
CA GLU A 62 19.80 2.42 -6.54
C GLU A 62 19.15 2.46 -5.14
N GLN A 63 19.45 3.50 -4.35
CA GLN A 63 18.85 3.70 -3.03
C GLN A 63 17.33 3.89 -3.12
N ALA A 64 16.83 4.58 -4.14
CA ALA A 64 15.39 4.75 -4.33
C ALA A 64 14.68 3.41 -4.63
N GLU A 65 15.27 2.56 -5.48
CA GLU A 65 14.70 1.24 -5.81
C GLU A 65 14.80 0.26 -4.63
N ILE A 66 15.94 0.22 -3.94
CA ILE A 66 16.10 -0.56 -2.71
C ILE A 66 15.08 -0.12 -1.66
N ALA A 67 14.87 1.18 -1.49
CA ALA A 67 13.92 1.67 -0.50
C ALA A 67 12.47 1.38 -0.89
N LYS A 68 12.08 1.50 -2.17
CA LYS A 68 10.75 1.09 -2.65
C LYS A 68 10.47 -0.38 -2.37
N THR A 69 11.43 -1.26 -2.67
CA THR A 69 11.28 -2.71 -2.44
C THR A 69 11.20 -3.04 -0.95
N GLN A 70 12.01 -2.39 -0.12
CA GLN A 70 11.93 -2.55 1.34
C GLN A 70 10.60 -2.06 1.91
N ILE A 71 10.12 -0.88 1.51
CA ILE A 71 8.83 -0.35 1.94
C ILE A 71 7.70 -1.28 1.50
N ALA A 72 7.70 -1.75 0.25
CA ALA A 72 6.70 -2.71 -0.24
C ALA A 72 6.71 -4.03 0.56
N GLY A 73 7.91 -4.53 0.89
CA GLY A 73 8.08 -5.70 1.74
C GLY A 73 7.52 -5.50 3.16
N LEU A 74 7.84 -4.37 3.80
CA LEU A 74 7.35 -4.02 5.13
C LEU A 74 5.82 -3.82 5.14
N THR A 75 5.26 -3.16 4.13
CA THR A 75 3.80 -3.01 3.97
C THR A 75 3.12 -4.36 3.85
N ARG A 76 3.70 -5.30 3.07
CA ARG A 76 3.18 -6.66 2.94
C ARG A 76 3.25 -7.42 4.26
N LEU A 77 4.35 -7.30 5.01
CA LEU A 77 4.49 -7.91 6.34
C LEU A 77 3.47 -7.34 7.33
N GLN A 78 3.23 -6.03 7.31
CA GLN A 78 2.19 -5.40 8.13
C GLN A 78 0.81 -5.96 7.79
N GLN A 79 0.48 -6.08 6.50
CA GLN A 79 -0.79 -6.64 6.06
C GLN A 79 -0.94 -8.11 6.48
N LEU A 80 0.12 -8.91 6.35
CA LEU A 80 0.13 -10.29 6.83
C LEU A 80 -0.08 -10.36 8.35
N LYS A 81 0.58 -9.50 9.12
CA LYS A 81 0.42 -9.40 10.58
C LYS A 81 -1.00 -8.99 10.97
N GLN A 82 -1.61 -8.06 10.23
CA GLN A 82 -3.01 -7.65 10.43
C GLN A 82 -3.96 -8.82 10.15
N ASN A 83 -3.82 -9.48 9.01
CA ASN A 83 -4.66 -10.61 8.62
C ASN A 83 -4.50 -11.79 9.58
N SER A 84 -3.26 -12.15 9.93
CA SER A 84 -3.01 -13.23 10.88
C SER A 84 -3.61 -12.91 12.23
N LYS A 85 -3.40 -11.68 12.75
CA LYS A 85 -3.95 -11.28 14.05
C LYS A 85 -5.47 -11.24 14.04
N ALA A 86 -6.11 -10.80 12.95
CA ALA A 86 -7.57 -10.88 12.80
C ALA A 86 -8.07 -12.32 12.86
N ASN A 87 -7.43 -13.24 12.14
CA ASN A 87 -7.77 -14.67 12.19
C ASN A 87 -7.54 -15.27 13.59
N PHE A 88 -6.46 -14.90 14.27
CA PHE A 88 -6.19 -15.35 15.64
C PHE A 88 -7.22 -14.81 16.64
N LEU A 89 -7.65 -13.56 16.50
CA LEU A 89 -8.68 -12.99 17.36
C LEU A 89 -10.05 -13.63 17.11
N ASP A 90 -10.43 -13.85 15.85
CA ASP A 90 -11.69 -14.53 15.54
C ASP A 90 -11.67 -15.97 16.08
N ALA A 91 -10.58 -16.71 15.88
CA ALA A 91 -10.43 -18.04 16.47
C ALA A 91 -10.44 -18.02 18.00
N GLY A 92 -9.78 -17.04 18.63
CA GLY A 92 -9.77 -16.86 20.08
C GLY A 92 -11.15 -16.52 20.63
N PHE A 93 -11.86 -15.60 19.96
CA PHE A 93 -13.24 -15.23 20.26
C PHE A 93 -14.17 -16.43 20.19
N GLN A 94 -14.16 -17.15 19.07
CA GLN A 94 -14.97 -18.35 18.87
C GLN A 94 -14.68 -19.38 19.95
N THR A 95 -13.40 -19.64 20.25
CA THR A 95 -13.02 -20.61 21.29
C THR A 95 -13.59 -20.24 22.66
N GLN A 96 -13.47 -18.96 23.05
CA GLN A 96 -14.01 -18.48 24.32
C GLN A 96 -15.54 -18.48 24.35
N MET A 97 -16.19 -18.08 23.25
CA MET A 97 -17.64 -18.13 23.11
C MET A 97 -18.16 -19.56 23.19
N TYR A 98 -17.54 -20.52 22.49
CA TYR A 98 -17.90 -21.93 22.59
C TYR A 98 -17.72 -22.46 24.02
N ALA A 99 -16.66 -22.07 24.72
CA ALA A 99 -16.46 -22.46 26.10
C ALA A 99 -17.53 -21.87 27.04
N ALA A 100 -17.94 -20.61 26.83
CA ALA A 100 -19.01 -19.97 27.58
C ALA A 100 -20.38 -20.61 27.28
N GLU A 101 -20.70 -20.83 26.01
CA GLU A 101 -21.91 -21.52 25.56
C GLU A 101 -21.98 -22.94 26.10
N ALA A 102 -20.88 -23.69 26.10
CA ALA A 102 -20.86 -25.05 26.66
C ALA A 102 -21.18 -25.06 28.16
N LYS A 103 -20.67 -24.08 28.92
CA LYS A 103 -20.98 -23.92 30.35
C LYS A 103 -22.45 -23.58 30.56
N GLU A 104 -22.97 -22.61 29.81
CA GLU A 104 -24.37 -22.18 29.93
C GLU A 104 -25.35 -23.25 29.44
N ARG A 105 -25.02 -23.96 28.36
CA ARG A 105 -25.80 -25.11 27.86
C ARG A 105 -25.89 -26.21 28.91
N LYS A 106 -24.79 -26.51 29.61
CA LYS A 106 -24.82 -27.47 30.71
C LYS A 106 -25.80 -27.04 31.81
N LYS A 107 -25.75 -25.76 32.23
CA LYS A 107 -26.69 -25.23 33.22
C LYS A 107 -28.15 -25.32 32.75
N LEU A 108 -28.41 -25.03 31.47
CA LEU A 108 -29.75 -25.15 30.90
C LEU A 108 -30.24 -26.60 30.85
N LEU A 109 -29.35 -27.56 30.56
CA LEU A 109 -29.69 -28.99 30.62
C LEU A 109 -30.00 -29.43 32.04
N ASP A 110 -29.17 -29.05 33.02
CA ASP A 110 -29.40 -29.36 34.42
C ASP A 110 -30.72 -28.76 34.93
N ALA A 111 -31.04 -27.52 34.51
CA ALA A 111 -32.31 -26.86 34.82
C ALA A 111 -33.51 -27.51 34.11
N TYR A 112 -33.33 -27.96 32.88
CA TYR A 112 -34.35 -28.69 32.14
C TYR A 112 -34.68 -30.01 32.82
N ASP A 113 -33.68 -30.80 33.21
CA ASP A 113 -33.88 -32.06 33.93
C ASP A 113 -34.60 -31.85 35.27
N ALA A 114 -34.29 -30.75 35.97
CA ALA A 114 -35.01 -30.35 37.18
C ALA A 114 -36.48 -29.98 36.87
N ALA A 115 -36.72 -29.19 35.83
CA ALA A 115 -38.06 -28.79 35.40
C ALA A 115 -38.91 -29.99 34.96
N VAL A 116 -38.32 -30.99 34.29
CA VAL A 116 -38.98 -32.24 33.92
C VAL A 116 -39.40 -33.01 35.17
N LYS A 117 -38.49 -33.21 36.14
CA LYS A 117 -38.82 -33.91 37.38
C LYS A 117 -39.93 -33.23 38.17
N GLU A 118 -39.94 -31.91 38.21
CA GLU A 118 -41.00 -31.14 38.87
C GLU A 118 -42.34 -31.23 38.13
N ALA A 119 -42.32 -31.21 36.80
CA ALA A 119 -43.53 -31.39 35.99
C ALA A 119 -44.09 -32.81 36.13
N ASP A 120 -43.23 -33.83 36.16
CA ASP A 120 -43.60 -35.23 36.41
C ASP A 120 -44.22 -35.38 37.80
N ALA A 121 -43.62 -34.79 38.83
CA ALA A 121 -44.17 -34.82 40.19
C ALA A 121 -45.54 -34.11 40.29
N ALA A 122 -45.73 -33.01 39.56
CA ALA A 122 -46.98 -32.26 39.55
C ALA A 122 -48.12 -33.00 38.84
N LEU A 123 -47.81 -33.78 37.82
CA LEU A 123 -48.79 -34.50 36.99
C LEU A 123 -48.94 -35.99 37.36
N ALA A 124 -48.11 -36.51 38.27
CA ALA A 124 -48.11 -37.92 38.68
C ALA A 124 -49.50 -38.42 39.13
N GLU A 125 -50.24 -37.60 39.87
CA GLU A 125 -51.58 -37.99 40.33
C GLU A 125 -52.57 -38.03 39.16
N GLN A 126 -52.52 -37.06 38.24
CA GLN A 126 -53.38 -37.03 37.05
C GLN A 126 -53.08 -38.19 36.09
N GLU A 127 -51.79 -38.53 35.91
CA GLU A 127 -51.39 -39.69 35.11
C GLU A 127 -51.90 -40.99 35.73
N LYS A 128 -51.82 -41.12 37.05
CA LYS A 128 -52.31 -42.29 37.78
C LYS A 128 -53.83 -42.40 37.74
N GLU A 129 -54.56 -41.30 37.94
CA GLU A 129 -56.02 -41.26 37.80
C GLU A 129 -56.47 -41.66 36.38
N LEU A 130 -55.74 -41.21 35.35
CA LEU A 130 -55.98 -41.60 33.97
C LEU A 130 -55.74 -43.11 33.76
N GLU A 131 -54.65 -43.66 34.30
CA GLU A 131 -54.39 -45.10 34.19
C GLU A 131 -55.45 -45.92 34.92
N ASP A 132 -55.78 -45.59 36.17
CA ASP A 132 -56.77 -46.31 36.98
C ASP A 132 -58.17 -46.27 36.34
N ALA A 133 -58.56 -45.13 35.75
CA ALA A 133 -59.88 -44.95 35.11
C ALA A 133 -60.06 -45.79 33.83
N TYR A 134 -58.99 -46.01 33.08
CA TYR A 134 -59.04 -46.69 31.77
C TYR A 134 -58.55 -48.14 31.81
N GLN A 135 -57.67 -48.52 32.74
CA GLN A 135 -57.06 -49.84 32.80
C GLN A 135 -58.09 -50.95 32.98
N LEU A 136 -59.03 -50.80 33.92
CA LEU A 136 -60.09 -51.79 34.16
C LEU A 136 -61.09 -51.84 33.01
N LYS A 137 -61.43 -50.69 32.41
CA LYS A 137 -62.35 -50.62 31.26
C LYS A 137 -61.78 -51.34 30.04
N ILE A 138 -60.53 -51.05 29.69
CA ILE A 138 -59.84 -51.68 28.57
C ILE A 138 -59.66 -53.18 28.82
N LEU A 139 -59.28 -53.59 30.04
CA LEU A 139 -59.11 -55.00 30.39
C LEU A 139 -60.45 -55.76 30.26
N ASN A 140 -61.54 -55.20 30.77
CA ASN A 140 -62.87 -55.82 30.67
C ASN A 140 -63.29 -56.01 29.21
N LEU A 141 -63.13 -54.99 28.37
CA LEU A 141 -63.46 -55.06 26.94
C LEU A 141 -62.59 -56.09 26.20
N ARG A 142 -61.30 -56.20 26.52
CA ARG A 142 -60.42 -57.22 25.96
C ARG A 142 -60.83 -58.63 26.36
N LEU A 143 -61.13 -58.84 27.65
CA LEU A 143 -61.60 -60.13 28.15
C LEU A 143 -62.94 -60.54 27.51
N ARG A 144 -63.85 -59.58 27.26
CA ARG A 144 -65.07 -59.84 26.49
C ARG A 144 -64.75 -60.28 25.07
N LEU A 145 -63.82 -59.62 24.38
CA LEU A 145 -63.37 -59.98 23.03
C LEU A 145 -62.73 -61.37 22.92
N GLU A 146 -62.08 -61.84 23.99
CA GLU A 146 -61.44 -63.17 24.04
C GLU A 146 -62.39 -64.31 24.44
N ALA A 147 -63.55 -64.01 25.04
CA ALA A 147 -64.51 -65.03 25.45
C ALA A 147 -65.09 -65.80 24.24
N ILE A 148 -64.97 -67.14 24.28
CA ILE A 148 -65.07 -68.08 23.14
C ILE A 148 -66.50 -68.22 22.51
N LYS A 149 -67.49 -67.39 22.87
CA LYS A 149 -68.90 -67.54 22.39
C LYS A 149 -69.65 -66.25 22.04
N MET A 150 -69.00 -65.20 21.52
CA MET A 150 -69.72 -64.01 21.03
C MET A 150 -70.18 -64.13 19.56
N ARG A 151 -71.33 -63.54 19.23
CA ARG A 151 -71.80 -63.41 17.84
C ARG A 151 -70.97 -62.36 17.09
N PRO A 152 -70.83 -62.44 15.75
CA PRO A 152 -70.02 -61.49 14.98
C PRO A 152 -70.43 -60.02 15.16
N ALA A 153 -71.73 -59.73 15.18
CA ALA A 153 -72.25 -58.37 15.38
C ALA A 153 -71.95 -57.83 16.79
N GLU A 154 -72.03 -58.68 17.83
CA GLU A 154 -71.69 -58.30 19.21
C GLU A 154 -70.19 -58.03 19.36
N ARG A 155 -69.36 -58.80 18.64
CA ARG A 155 -67.91 -58.59 18.60
C ARG A 155 -67.53 -57.25 17.96
N GLU A 156 -68.20 -56.86 16.90
CA GLU A 156 -67.96 -55.57 16.22
C GLU A 156 -68.29 -54.38 17.13
N VAL A 157 -69.38 -54.46 17.89
CA VAL A 157 -69.75 -53.42 18.88
C VAL A 157 -68.67 -53.29 19.96
N VAL A 158 -68.25 -54.39 20.58
CA VAL A 158 -67.22 -54.37 21.63
C VAL A 158 -65.86 -53.90 21.09
N GLN A 159 -65.54 -54.20 19.83
CA GLN A 159 -64.32 -53.71 19.17
C GLN A 159 -64.36 -52.19 18.96
N ASN A 160 -65.51 -51.64 18.53
CA ASN A 160 -65.68 -50.21 18.34
C ASN A 160 -65.62 -49.46 19.68
N GLU A 161 -66.24 -49.99 20.74
CA GLU A 161 -66.13 -49.46 22.11
C GLU A 161 -64.67 -49.46 22.59
N LEU A 162 -63.93 -50.54 22.36
CA LEU A 162 -62.51 -50.62 22.71
C LEU A 162 -61.68 -49.56 21.97
N ASN A 163 -61.91 -49.38 20.67
CA ASN A 163 -61.21 -48.38 19.86
C ASN A 163 -61.53 -46.95 20.35
N GLN A 164 -62.79 -46.68 20.71
CA GLN A 164 -63.20 -45.39 21.26
C GLN A 164 -62.53 -45.10 22.60
N VAL A 165 -62.58 -46.05 23.54
CA VAL A 165 -61.94 -45.92 24.87
C VAL A 165 -60.43 -45.73 24.76
N GLN A 166 -59.78 -46.39 23.79
CA GLN A 166 -58.36 -46.18 23.50
C GLN A 166 -58.07 -44.79 22.94
N SER A 167 -58.91 -44.31 22.02
CA SER A 167 -58.79 -42.96 21.45
C SER A 167 -58.96 -41.87 22.51
N GLU A 168 -59.96 -41.99 23.37
CA GLU A 168 -60.23 -41.06 24.48
C GLU A 168 -59.05 -41.00 25.46
N ARG A 169 -58.49 -42.17 25.82
CA ARG A 169 -57.29 -42.25 26.67
C ARG A 169 -56.11 -41.54 26.02
N GLU A 170 -55.86 -41.74 24.73
CA GLU A 170 -54.74 -41.12 24.03
C GLU A 170 -54.92 -39.59 23.94
N GLN A 171 -56.14 -39.11 23.71
CA GLN A 171 -56.44 -37.67 23.73
C GLN A 171 -56.16 -37.04 25.10
N GLN A 172 -56.63 -37.67 26.18
CA GLN A 172 -56.36 -37.17 27.54
C GLN A 172 -54.86 -37.24 27.89
N ARG A 173 -54.18 -38.31 27.48
CA ARG A 173 -52.73 -38.43 27.63
C ARG A 173 -51.99 -37.32 26.89
N GLN A 174 -52.43 -36.94 25.70
CA GLN A 174 -51.87 -35.82 24.96
C GLN A 174 -52.11 -34.48 25.66
N GLN A 175 -53.26 -34.29 26.31
CA GLN A 175 -53.53 -33.10 27.12
C GLN A 175 -52.57 -33.02 28.31
N ILE A 176 -52.37 -34.12 29.04
CA ILE A 176 -51.39 -34.18 30.15
C ILE A 176 -49.97 -33.88 29.64
N LEU A 177 -49.57 -34.43 28.49
CA LEU A 177 -48.27 -34.12 27.88
C LEU A 177 -48.15 -32.66 27.44
N ALA A 178 -49.23 -32.04 26.95
CA ALA A 178 -49.26 -30.62 26.61
C ALA A 178 -49.14 -29.74 27.86
N GLU A 179 -49.80 -30.11 28.95
CA GLU A 179 -49.67 -29.45 30.26
C GLU A 179 -48.26 -29.60 30.82
N LYS A 180 -47.66 -30.80 30.74
CA LYS A 180 -46.26 -31.05 31.10
C LYS A 180 -45.32 -30.12 30.35
N ASN A 181 -45.46 -30.04 29.02
CA ASN A 181 -44.64 -29.15 28.20
C ASN A 181 -44.87 -27.68 28.52
N LYS A 182 -46.09 -27.29 28.91
CA LYS A 182 -46.40 -25.91 29.33
C LYS A 182 -45.71 -25.55 30.65
N ILE A 183 -45.70 -26.46 31.62
CA ILE A 183 -44.99 -26.28 32.90
C ILE A 183 -43.49 -26.14 32.66
N ILE A 184 -42.91 -27.03 31.86
CA ILE A 184 -41.49 -27.00 31.50
C ILE A 184 -41.17 -25.69 30.76
N GLY A 185 -41.97 -25.34 29.74
CA GLY A 185 -41.80 -24.12 28.97
C GLY A 185 -41.81 -22.85 29.83
N ALA A 186 -42.79 -22.72 30.73
CA ALA A 186 -42.90 -21.57 31.63
C ALA A 186 -41.69 -21.38 32.55
N LYS A 187 -41.00 -22.48 32.93
CA LYS A 187 -39.77 -22.43 33.73
C LYS A 187 -38.53 -22.19 32.88
N MET A 188 -38.48 -22.77 31.68
CA MET A 188 -37.31 -22.69 30.82
C MET A 188 -37.22 -21.38 30.04
N GLU A 189 -38.35 -20.78 29.64
CA GLU A 189 -38.41 -19.54 28.88
C GLU A 189 -37.60 -18.38 29.52
N PRO A 190 -37.79 -18.04 30.81
CA PRO A 190 -36.99 -16.98 31.44
C PRO A 190 -35.51 -17.35 31.54
N LEU A 191 -35.17 -18.61 31.80
CA LEU A 191 -33.77 -19.07 31.91
C LEU A 191 -33.05 -19.00 30.56
N VAL A 192 -33.73 -19.37 29.48
CA VAL A 192 -33.19 -19.27 28.12
C VAL A 192 -32.99 -17.81 27.73
N ALA A 193 -33.97 -16.94 28.02
CA ALA A 193 -33.86 -15.51 27.76
C ALA A 193 -32.70 -14.86 28.55
N GLU A 194 -32.58 -15.17 29.84
CA GLU A 194 -31.47 -14.68 30.68
C GLU A 194 -30.13 -15.19 30.19
N THR A 195 -30.04 -16.48 29.83
CA THR A 195 -28.81 -17.08 29.31
C THR A 195 -28.37 -16.43 28.00
N GLN A 196 -29.31 -16.18 27.08
CA GLN A 196 -29.02 -15.45 25.84
C GLN A 196 -28.55 -14.03 26.11
N ALA A 197 -29.15 -13.32 27.08
CA ALA A 197 -28.70 -11.99 27.47
C ALA A 197 -27.28 -12.01 28.05
N ARG A 198 -26.96 -12.96 28.94
CA ARG A 198 -25.60 -13.15 29.49
C ARG A 198 -24.57 -13.45 28.42
N LEU A 199 -24.90 -14.33 27.46
CA LEU A 199 -24.01 -14.67 26.35
C LEU A 199 -23.76 -13.46 25.44
N LYS A 200 -24.77 -12.63 25.16
CA LYS A 200 -24.61 -11.39 24.40
C LYS A 200 -23.72 -10.39 25.13
N GLN A 201 -23.97 -10.16 26.42
CA GLN A 201 -23.15 -9.25 27.22
C GLN A 201 -21.69 -9.73 27.30
N HIS A 202 -21.47 -11.04 27.48
CA HIS A 202 -20.13 -11.63 27.48
C HIS A 202 -19.44 -11.46 26.11
N ALA A 203 -20.18 -11.66 25.01
CA ALA A 203 -19.66 -11.44 23.66
C ALA A 203 -19.23 -9.98 23.44
N GLU A 204 -20.05 -9.01 23.86
CA GLU A 204 -19.73 -7.58 23.75
C GLU A 204 -18.50 -7.20 24.57
N GLN A 205 -18.41 -7.68 25.81
CA GLN A 205 -17.27 -7.43 26.69
C GLN A 205 -15.98 -8.01 26.11
N LEU A 206 -16.04 -9.27 25.66
CA LEU A 206 -14.89 -9.94 25.06
C LEU A 206 -14.45 -9.24 23.76
N GLN A 207 -15.39 -8.79 22.94
CA GLN A 207 -15.10 -8.03 21.73
C GLN A 207 -14.41 -6.70 22.05
N GLN A 208 -14.81 -5.98 23.10
CA GLN A 208 -14.16 -4.75 23.54
C GLN A 208 -12.75 -4.98 24.06
N GLU A 209 -12.54 -6.01 24.90
CA GLU A 209 -11.22 -6.36 25.44
C GLU A 209 -10.23 -6.70 24.33
N MET A 210 -10.65 -7.56 23.38
CA MET A 210 -9.82 -7.92 22.23
C MET A 210 -9.55 -6.73 21.29
N GLN A 211 -10.50 -5.80 21.13
CA GLN A 211 -10.29 -4.58 20.32
C GLN A 211 -9.32 -3.60 21.00
N GLY A 212 -9.39 -3.45 22.32
CA GLY A 212 -8.48 -2.61 23.11
C GLY A 212 -7.01 -2.99 22.90
N ASP A 213 -6.69 -4.26 23.11
CA ASP A 213 -5.35 -4.82 22.90
C ASP A 213 -4.90 -4.79 21.42
N MET A 214 -5.86 -4.76 20.49
CA MET A 214 -5.58 -4.70 19.05
C MET A 214 -5.15 -3.29 18.61
N SER A 215 -5.84 -2.26 19.11
CA SER A 215 -5.63 -0.87 18.68
C SER A 215 -4.26 -0.31 19.09
N GLY A 216 -3.78 -0.62 20.30
CA GLY A 216 -2.54 -0.06 20.84
C GLY A 216 -1.28 -0.49 20.10
N VAL A 217 -1.16 -1.77 19.74
CA VAL A 217 0.03 -2.29 19.06
C VAL A 217 0.01 -1.97 17.55
N LEU A 218 -1.15 -2.05 16.90
CA LEU A 218 -1.26 -1.76 15.47
C LEU A 218 -1.06 -0.28 15.17
N SER A 219 -1.57 0.61 16.02
CA SER A 219 -1.41 2.06 15.82
C SER A 219 0.05 2.50 15.90
N LYS A 220 0.85 1.89 16.79
CA LYS A 220 2.28 2.18 16.89
C LYS A 220 3.05 1.74 15.65
N ASP A 221 2.91 0.48 15.24
CA ASP A 221 3.58 -0.06 14.05
C ASP A 221 3.17 0.71 12.78
N GLN A 222 1.89 1.08 12.67
CA GLN A 222 1.37 1.85 11.54
C GLN A 222 1.89 3.30 11.53
N SER A 223 2.00 3.93 12.70
CA SER A 223 2.58 5.27 12.85
C SER A 223 4.05 5.31 12.44
N ASP A 224 4.82 4.30 12.85
CA ASP A 224 6.24 4.21 12.53
C ASP A 224 6.45 3.92 11.03
N LEU A 225 5.66 3.03 10.43
CA LEU A 225 5.74 2.76 9.00
C LEU A 225 5.35 3.96 8.14
N ALA A 226 4.37 4.76 8.58
CA ALA A 226 3.92 5.95 7.87
C ALA A 226 5.01 7.05 7.79
N LYS A 227 5.97 7.06 8.71
CA LYS A 227 7.09 8.02 8.74
C LYS A 227 8.26 7.60 7.85
N VAL A 228 8.34 6.33 7.45
CA VAL A 228 9.45 5.79 6.64
C VAL A 228 9.58 6.50 5.27
N PRO A 229 8.50 6.75 4.51
CA PRO A 229 8.60 7.47 3.24
C PRO A 229 9.13 8.90 3.39
N GLU A 230 8.73 9.61 4.46
CA GLU A 230 9.17 10.98 4.72
C GLU A 230 10.66 11.03 5.08
N ALA A 231 11.11 10.12 5.96
CA ALA A 231 12.51 9.99 6.31
C ALA A 231 13.39 9.66 5.09
N LEU A 232 12.91 8.77 4.21
CA LEU A 232 13.58 8.43 2.97
C LEU A 232 13.65 9.62 2.01
N THR A 233 12.55 10.35 1.84
CA THR A 233 12.48 11.53 0.98
C THR A 233 13.49 12.58 1.44
N LYS A 234 13.60 12.79 2.76
CA LYS A 234 14.59 13.70 3.34
C LYS A 234 16.03 13.26 3.09
N ALA A 235 16.31 11.95 3.17
CA ALA A 235 17.63 11.41 2.86
C ALA A 235 18.00 11.56 1.37
N MET A 236 17.03 11.32 0.47
CA MET A 236 17.20 11.52 -0.97
C MET A 236 17.45 12.99 -1.31
N ALA A 237 16.71 13.91 -0.69
CA ALA A 237 16.89 15.35 -0.90
C ALA A 237 18.29 15.85 -0.51
N ALA A 238 18.96 15.20 0.47
CA ALA A 238 20.34 15.53 0.81
C ALA A 238 21.32 15.13 -0.30
N ILE A 239 21.09 13.98 -0.94
CA ILE A 239 21.87 13.50 -2.09
C ILE A 239 21.61 14.39 -3.30
N ASP A 240 20.35 14.70 -3.59
CA ASP A 240 19.96 15.60 -4.68
C ASP A 240 20.64 16.98 -4.52
N LYS A 241 20.66 17.54 -3.31
CA LYS A 241 21.37 18.81 -3.02
C LYS A 241 22.89 18.72 -3.24
N GLN A 242 23.50 17.56 -3.01
CA GLN A 242 24.93 17.36 -3.30
C GLN A 242 25.17 17.23 -4.81
N ALA A 243 24.27 16.55 -5.52
CA ALA A 243 24.28 16.45 -6.97
C ALA A 243 24.19 17.84 -7.61
N ASP A 244 23.24 18.67 -7.16
CA ASP A 244 23.02 20.03 -7.67
C ASP A 244 24.28 20.90 -7.53
N LYS A 245 24.94 20.83 -6.37
CA LYS A 245 26.19 21.58 -6.11
C LYS A 245 27.33 21.12 -7.01
N LEU A 246 27.48 19.81 -7.20
CA LEU A 246 28.51 19.25 -8.09
C LEU A 246 28.22 19.62 -9.54
N GLN A 247 26.95 19.57 -9.95
CA GLN A 247 26.52 19.99 -11.29
C GLN A 247 26.82 21.48 -11.51
N GLU A 248 26.43 22.36 -10.60
CA GLU A 248 26.70 23.80 -10.70
C GLU A 248 28.21 24.08 -10.74
N SER A 249 29.01 23.36 -9.94
CA SER A 249 30.47 23.48 -9.96
C SER A 249 31.07 23.05 -11.30
N ASN A 250 30.60 21.93 -11.87
CA ASN A 250 31.03 21.43 -13.18
C ASN A 250 30.62 22.39 -14.31
N GLU A 251 29.41 22.97 -14.25
CA GLU A 251 28.94 23.97 -15.22
C GLU A 251 29.78 25.25 -15.17
N LYS A 252 30.08 25.75 -13.96
CA LYS A 252 31.01 26.88 -13.78
C LYS A 252 32.40 26.57 -14.29
N LEU A 253 32.91 25.35 -14.06
CA LEU A 253 34.22 24.94 -14.54
C LEU A 253 34.25 24.85 -16.08
N ARG A 254 33.21 24.28 -16.69
CA ARG A 254 33.02 24.25 -18.16
C ARG A 254 32.99 25.66 -18.74
N ALA A 255 32.23 26.57 -18.14
CA ALA A 255 32.15 27.96 -18.57
C ALA A 255 33.51 28.68 -18.40
N GLY A 256 34.21 28.43 -17.30
CA GLY A 256 35.56 28.95 -17.07
C GLY A 256 36.56 28.48 -18.12
N ILE A 257 36.58 27.17 -18.44
CA ILE A 257 37.42 26.62 -19.51
C ILE A 257 37.09 27.27 -20.85
N ARG A 258 35.80 27.43 -21.17
CA ARG A 258 35.36 28.09 -22.40
C ARG A 258 35.89 29.53 -22.47
N ASN A 259 35.71 30.31 -21.42
CA ASN A 259 36.17 31.70 -21.35
C ASN A 259 37.70 31.81 -21.42
N ASP A 260 38.43 30.88 -20.80
CA ASP A 260 39.90 30.82 -20.85
C ASP A 260 40.37 30.60 -22.31
N ILE A 261 39.71 29.71 -23.06
CA ILE A 261 39.99 29.47 -24.49
C ILE A 261 39.62 30.70 -25.33
N GLU A 262 38.41 31.25 -25.17
CA GLU A 262 37.95 32.44 -25.91
C GLU A 262 38.90 33.62 -25.70
N SER A 263 39.36 33.84 -24.46
CA SER A 263 40.28 34.92 -24.13
C SER A 263 41.64 34.76 -24.82
N ASN A 264 42.19 33.55 -24.90
CA ASN A 264 43.44 33.29 -25.59
C ASN A 264 43.30 33.39 -27.12
N VAL A 265 42.16 32.94 -27.67
CA VAL A 265 41.83 33.11 -29.09
C VAL A 265 41.75 34.59 -29.46
N ILE A 266 41.08 35.42 -28.66
CA ILE A 266 40.97 36.86 -28.89
C ILE A 266 42.36 37.52 -28.82
N LYS A 267 43.19 37.18 -27.83
CA LYS A 267 44.57 37.70 -27.73
C LYS A 267 45.38 37.38 -28.99
N LEU A 268 45.38 36.11 -29.42
CA LEU A 268 46.10 35.69 -30.62
C LEU A 268 45.53 36.32 -31.90
N ALA A 269 44.21 36.52 -31.96
CA ALA A 269 43.56 37.22 -33.08
C ALA A 269 44.03 38.68 -33.19
N HIS A 270 44.13 39.38 -32.06
CA HIS A 270 44.63 40.76 -32.02
C HIS A 270 46.12 40.84 -32.36
N GLU A 271 46.96 39.95 -31.82
CA GLU A 271 48.40 39.92 -32.07
C GLU A 271 48.75 39.65 -33.54
N ARG A 272 47.96 38.80 -34.21
CA ARG A 272 48.19 38.39 -35.61
C ARG A 272 47.32 39.12 -36.64
N GLN A 273 46.46 40.04 -36.17
CA GLN A 273 45.52 40.84 -36.96
C GLN A 273 44.54 39.98 -37.77
N TYR A 274 43.94 38.96 -37.14
CA TYR A 274 42.86 38.16 -37.74
C TYR A 274 41.52 38.90 -37.64
N THR A 275 40.77 38.98 -38.75
CA THR A 275 39.45 39.64 -38.79
C THR A 275 38.35 38.73 -38.22
N ILE A 276 38.42 37.42 -38.48
CA ILE A 276 37.42 36.43 -38.05
C ILE A 276 38.14 35.14 -37.65
N VAL A 277 37.74 34.54 -36.52
CA VAL A 277 38.18 33.20 -36.10
C VAL A 277 36.98 32.25 -36.06
N PHE A 278 37.05 31.12 -36.76
CA PHE A 278 36.00 30.10 -36.75
C PHE A 278 36.31 28.98 -35.76
N HIS A 279 35.29 28.54 -35.01
CA HIS A 279 35.36 27.44 -34.03
C HIS A 279 35.44 26.03 -34.65
N SER A 280 35.25 25.91 -35.97
CA SER A 280 35.39 24.65 -36.71
C SER A 280 35.51 24.92 -38.20
N VAL A 281 36.23 24.05 -38.93
CA VAL A 281 36.36 24.12 -40.39
C VAL A 281 35.05 23.64 -41.03
N LYS A 282 34.20 24.56 -41.51
CA LYS A 282 32.97 24.21 -42.24
C LYS A 282 32.99 24.57 -43.73
N VAL A 283 34.03 25.23 -44.21
CA VAL A 283 34.14 25.73 -45.59
C VAL A 283 35.59 25.70 -46.08
N ASN A 284 35.78 25.49 -47.39
CA ASN A 284 37.07 25.39 -48.07
C ASN A 284 37.69 26.78 -48.34
N ILE A 285 38.09 27.47 -47.27
CA ILE A 285 38.72 28.80 -47.33
C ILE A 285 40.18 28.66 -46.87
N LYS A 286 41.09 29.44 -47.46
CA LYS A 286 42.47 29.57 -46.96
C LYS A 286 42.44 30.32 -45.62
N ALA A 287 42.56 29.59 -44.53
CA ALA A 287 42.59 30.13 -43.17
C ALA A 287 43.76 29.55 -42.39
N ASP A 288 44.33 30.34 -41.49
CA ASP A 288 45.42 29.91 -40.62
C ASP A 288 44.88 29.08 -39.46
N ASP A 289 45.40 27.87 -39.26
CA ASP A 289 45.08 27.06 -38.09
C ASP A 289 45.88 27.55 -36.88
N ILE A 290 45.19 28.11 -35.89
CA ILE A 290 45.80 28.66 -34.66
C ILE A 290 45.67 27.71 -33.47
N THR A 291 45.17 26.49 -33.68
CA THR A 291 44.85 25.53 -32.62
C THR A 291 46.04 25.23 -31.72
N ASP A 292 47.19 24.89 -32.29
CA ASP A 292 48.37 24.50 -31.50
C ASP A 292 48.95 25.69 -30.72
N ASP A 293 48.78 26.92 -31.21
CA ASP A 293 49.21 28.14 -30.54
C ASP A 293 48.32 28.47 -29.34
N VAL A 294 47.00 28.30 -29.49
CA VAL A 294 46.02 28.42 -28.39
C VAL A 294 46.28 27.33 -27.34
N VAL A 295 46.51 26.09 -27.76
CA VAL A 295 46.83 24.97 -26.85
C VAL A 295 48.10 25.26 -26.04
N LYS A 296 49.16 25.75 -26.67
CA LYS A 296 50.40 26.15 -25.96
C LYS A 296 50.14 27.28 -24.97
N ALA A 297 49.37 28.30 -25.35
CA ALA A 297 49.02 29.40 -24.46
C ALA A 297 48.26 28.90 -23.22
N LEU A 298 47.29 28.00 -23.39
CA LEU A 298 46.50 27.40 -22.31
C LEU A 298 47.35 26.53 -21.37
N GLN A 299 48.33 25.79 -21.89
CA GLN A 299 49.23 24.97 -21.08
C GLN A 299 50.18 25.79 -20.21
N ASN A 300 50.47 27.03 -20.64
CA ASN A 300 51.32 27.98 -19.91
C ASN A 300 50.56 28.77 -18.83
N MET A 301 49.24 28.60 -18.68
CA MET A 301 48.41 29.24 -17.65
C MET A 301 48.48 28.56 -16.26
N LYS A 302 49.51 27.75 -16.00
CA LYS A 302 49.69 27.03 -14.73
C LYS A 302 49.79 27.96 -13.53
#